data_AF-A0AAV8A2D3-F1
#
_entry.id   AF-A0AAV8A2D3-F1
#
_cell.length_a   1.000
_cell.length_b   1.000
_cell.length_c   1.000
_cell.angle_alpha   90.00
_cell.angle_beta   90.00
_cell.angle_gamma   90.00
#
_symmetry.space_group_name_H-M   'P 1'
#
loop_
_entity.id
_entity.type
_entity.pdbx_description
1 polymer ?
#
loop_
_entity_poly.entity_id
_entity_poly.type
_entity_poly.pdbx_seq_one_letter_code
_entity_poly.pdbx_strand_id
1 'polypeptide(L)'
;MVIYQLATIISYVVFICFVFIALVAGMYYFSEISEENPSKVSRVIRWLIYLILALHVGFLLFEGFPFLFVTISMLTHVSYLSLLQEFPTIKVKSKRFIISVVGAVLSNFLWFKYFLSVYVSLIELVSFFTLCAWIVPFIFFSSLITDEELIPTTLKKVFPKKQKI
;
A
#
# COMPACT_ATOMS: atom_id res chain seq x y z
N MET A 1 -6.03 32.02 -26.42
CA MET A 1 -5.61 31.55 -25.07
C MET A 1 -6.60 30.53 -24.47
N VAL A 2 -7.92 30.73 -24.57
CA VAL A 2 -8.95 29.82 -24.01
C VAL A 2 -8.86 28.38 -24.52
N ILE A 3 -8.72 28.17 -25.84
CA ILE A 3 -8.64 26.82 -26.44
C ILE A 3 -7.44 26.03 -25.88
N TYR A 4 -6.29 26.68 -25.70
CA TYR A 4 -5.10 26.07 -25.09
C TYR A 4 -5.34 25.66 -23.63
N GLN A 5 -6.01 26.50 -22.84
CA GLN A 5 -6.35 26.18 -21.45
C GLN A 5 -7.31 24.99 -21.36
N LEU A 6 -8.34 24.94 -22.22
CA LEU A 6 -9.26 23.79 -22.28
C LEU A 6 -8.54 22.51 -22.67
N ALA A 7 -7.68 22.54 -23.69
CA ALA A 7 -6.87 21.39 -24.10
C ALA A 7 -5.95 20.91 -22.96
N THR A 8 -5.39 21.84 -22.19
CA THR A 8 -4.53 21.53 -21.05
C THR A 8 -5.31 20.84 -19.92
N ILE A 9 -6.50 21.33 -19.57
CA ILE A 9 -7.37 20.71 -18.55
C ILE A 9 -7.77 19.30 -18.98
N ILE A 10 -8.20 19.13 -20.24
CA ILE A 10 -8.55 17.80 -20.78
C ILE A 10 -7.36 16.85 -20.70
N SER A 11 -6.15 17.33 -21.05
CA SER A 11 -4.93 16.53 -20.98
C SER A 11 -4.63 16.07 -19.54
N TYR A 12 -4.80 16.94 -18.55
CA TYR A 12 -4.63 16.57 -17.13
C TYR A 12 -5.67 15.54 -16.68
N VAL A 13 -6.93 15.69 -17.07
CA VAL A 13 -7.99 14.73 -16.73
C VAL A 13 -7.69 13.36 -17.33
N VAL A 14 -7.36 13.31 -18.63
CA VAL A 14 -7.00 12.06 -19.31
C VAL A 14 -5.79 11.39 -18.65
N PHE A 15 -4.76 12.18 -18.28
CA PHE A 15 -3.58 11.68 -17.60
C PHE A 15 -3.91 11.09 -16.23
N ILE A 16 -4.73 11.77 -15.42
CA ILE A 16 -5.16 11.26 -14.10
C ILE A 16 -5.97 9.96 -14.26
N CYS A 17 -6.89 9.90 -15.23
CA CYS A 17 -7.64 8.68 -15.52
C CYS A 17 -6.71 7.52 -15.93
N PHE A 18 -5.72 7.78 -16.79
CA PHE A 18 -4.74 6.78 -17.21
C PHE A 18 -3.93 6.23 -16.03
N VAL A 19 -3.40 7.12 -15.17
CA VAL A 19 -2.65 6.72 -13.96
C VAL A 19 -3.52 5.91 -13.02
N PHE A 20 -4.79 6.30 -12.82
CA PHE A 20 -5.72 5.58 -11.95
C PHE A 20 -6.02 4.16 -12.47
N ILE A 21 -6.29 4.02 -13.77
CA ILE A 21 -6.53 2.71 -14.40
C ILE A 21 -5.27 1.83 -14.28
N ALA A 22 -4.09 2.39 -14.54
CA ALA A 22 -2.82 1.67 -14.40
C ALA A 22 -2.58 1.19 -12.97
N LEU A 23 -2.91 2.01 -11.97
CA LEU A 23 -2.80 1.65 -10.56
C LEU A 23 -3.75 0.51 -10.19
N VAL A 24 -5.02 0.58 -10.60
CA VAL A 24 -6.01 -0.48 -10.35
C VAL A 24 -5.62 -1.77 -11.05
N ALA A 25 -5.18 -1.71 -12.32
CA ALA A 25 -4.71 -2.87 -13.07
C ALA A 25 -3.47 -3.50 -12.41
N GLY A 26 -2.53 -2.69 -11.92
CA GLY A 26 -1.36 -3.16 -11.18
C GLY A 26 -1.72 -3.87 -9.87
N MET A 27 -2.69 -3.32 -9.12
CA MET A 27 -3.19 -3.96 -7.90
C MET A 27 -3.91 -5.28 -8.18
N TYR A 28 -4.69 -5.36 -9.25
CA TYR A 28 -5.36 -6.59 -9.68
C TYR A 28 -4.35 -7.67 -10.10
N TYR A 29 -3.35 -7.31 -10.90
CA TYR A 29 -2.28 -8.24 -11.27
C TYR A 29 -1.51 -8.74 -10.05
N PHE A 30 -1.24 -7.86 -9.09
CA PHE A 30 -0.59 -8.26 -7.84
C PHE A 30 -1.47 -9.21 -7.00
N SER A 31 -2.78 -8.97 -6.96
CA SER A 31 -3.76 -9.80 -6.29
C SER A 31 -3.74 -11.25 -6.83
N GLU A 32 -3.69 -11.43 -8.16
CA GLU A 32 -3.55 -12.73 -8.81
C GLU A 32 -2.23 -13.43 -8.41
N ILE A 33 -1.09 -12.73 -8.47
CA ILE A 33 0.21 -13.30 -8.06
C ILE A 33 0.19 -13.69 -6.57
N SER A 34 -0.53 -12.93 -5.74
CA SER A 34 -0.65 -13.21 -4.31
C SER A 34 -1.44 -14.49 -4.01
N GLU A 35 -2.38 -14.85 -4.88
CA GLU A 35 -3.12 -16.11 -4.80
C GLU A 35 -2.27 -17.30 -5.28
N GLU A 36 -1.59 -17.15 -6.42
CA GLU A 36 -0.78 -18.22 -7.00
C GLU A 36 0.49 -18.52 -6.19
N ASN A 37 1.17 -17.47 -5.71
CA ASN A 37 2.50 -17.56 -5.11
C ASN A 37 2.62 -16.74 -3.79
N PRO A 38 1.81 -17.02 -2.76
CA PRO A 38 1.77 -16.22 -1.54
C PRO A 38 3.12 -16.18 -0.78
N SER A 39 3.92 -17.24 -0.88
CA SER A 39 5.25 -17.32 -0.25
C SER A 39 6.29 -16.40 -0.90
N LYS A 40 6.21 -16.20 -2.23
CA LYS A 40 7.09 -15.27 -2.94
C LYS A 40 6.68 -13.84 -2.65
N VAL A 41 5.38 -13.56 -2.70
CA VAL A 41 4.82 -12.23 -2.43
C VAL A 41 5.14 -11.77 -1.01
N SER A 42 4.89 -12.61 -0.01
CA SER A 42 5.22 -12.27 1.38
C SER A 42 6.71 -11.98 1.59
N ARG A 43 7.61 -12.68 0.88
CA ARG A 43 9.04 -12.39 0.91
C ARG A 43 9.37 -11.03 0.29
N VAL A 44 8.78 -10.69 -0.85
CA VAL A 44 8.95 -9.38 -1.49
C VAL A 44 8.46 -8.26 -0.57
N ILE A 45 7.28 -8.40 0.02
CA ILE A 45 6.73 -7.43 0.98
C ILE A 45 7.68 -7.23 2.16
N ARG A 46 8.24 -8.32 2.70
CA ARG A 46 9.20 -8.24 3.81
C ARG A 46 10.45 -7.43 3.43
N TRP A 47 11.02 -7.69 2.26
CA TRP A 47 12.17 -6.93 1.76
C TRP A 47 11.83 -5.45 1.53
N LEU A 48 10.65 -5.15 0.99
CA LEU A 48 10.17 -3.77 0.85
C LEU A 48 10.05 -3.07 2.21
N ILE A 49 9.49 -3.74 3.22
CA ILE A 49 9.40 -3.19 4.57
C ILE A 49 10.80 -2.92 5.15
N TYR A 50 11.75 -3.85 5.02
CA TYR A 50 13.12 -3.64 5.50
C TYR A 50 13.83 -2.50 4.77
N LEU A 51 13.63 -2.38 3.46
CA LEU A 51 14.16 -1.27 2.67
C LEU A 51 13.59 0.08 3.16
N ILE A 52 12.29 0.17 3.40
CA ILE A 52 11.66 1.40 3.91
C ILE A 52 12.11 1.70 5.34
N LEU A 53 12.27 0.70 6.20
CA LEU A 53 12.83 0.90 7.54
C LEU A 53 14.27 1.42 7.45
N ALA A 54 15.09 0.90 6.55
CA ALA A 54 16.45 1.39 6.32
C ALA A 54 16.44 2.84 5.81
N LEU A 55 15.52 3.20 4.91
CA LEU A 55 15.34 4.59 4.47
C LEU A 55 14.96 5.51 5.63
N HIS A 56 14.05 5.10 6.51
CA HIS A 56 13.69 5.89 7.70
C HIS A 56 14.86 6.05 8.69
N VAL A 57 15.70 5.02 8.84
CA VAL A 57 16.95 5.17 9.61
C VAL A 57 17.89 6.16 8.91
N GLY A 58 18.02 6.09 7.59
CA GLY A 58 18.78 7.08 6.81
C GLY A 58 18.26 8.51 7.03
N PHE A 59 16.94 8.67 7.03
CA PHE A 59 16.29 9.94 7.35
C PHE A 59 16.61 10.43 8.76
N LEU A 60 16.80 9.57 9.75
CA LEU A 60 17.22 10.00 11.10
C LEU A 60 18.70 10.42 11.16
N LEU A 61 19.55 9.82 10.32
CA LEU A 61 21.01 10.04 10.36
C LEU A 61 21.44 11.23 9.52
N PHE A 62 20.82 11.44 8.36
CA PHE A 62 21.23 12.42 7.37
C PHE A 62 20.28 13.60 7.26
N GLU A 63 18.98 13.38 7.49
CA GLU A 63 17.95 14.39 7.30
C GLU A 63 17.47 14.93 8.67
N GLY A 64 17.25 16.23 8.79
CA GLY A 64 16.82 16.86 10.05
C GLY A 64 15.35 16.62 10.41
N PHE A 65 14.76 15.49 10.01
CA PHE A 65 13.33 15.25 10.18
C PHE A 65 12.92 15.08 11.66
N PRO A 66 11.68 15.48 12.03
CA PRO A 66 11.20 15.31 13.39
C PRO A 66 11.20 13.84 13.82
N PHE A 67 11.96 13.53 14.87
CA PHE A 67 12.13 12.16 15.38
C PHE A 67 10.81 11.43 15.62
N LEU A 68 9.79 12.13 16.13
CA LEU A 68 8.47 11.57 16.41
C LEU A 68 7.74 11.10 15.15
N PHE A 69 7.89 11.79 14.02
CA PHE A 69 7.21 11.41 12.77
C PHE A 69 7.86 10.18 12.16
N VAL A 70 9.19 10.16 12.13
CA VAL A 70 9.97 9.03 11.63
C VAL A 70 9.72 7.78 12.49
N THR A 71 9.73 7.90 13.82
CA THR A 71 9.48 6.75 14.70
C THR A 71 8.05 6.21 14.59
N ILE A 72 7.02 7.05 14.50
CA ILE A 72 5.64 6.58 14.27
C ILE A 72 5.54 5.86 12.92
N SER A 73 6.21 6.36 11.88
CA SER A 73 6.26 5.72 10.58
C SER A 73 6.96 4.36 10.64
N MET A 74 8.13 4.29 11.30
CA MET A 74 8.83 3.02 11.54
C MET A 74 7.99 2.02 12.31
N LEU A 75 7.30 2.44 13.38
CA LEU A 75 6.40 1.57 14.15
C LEU A 75 5.25 1.03 13.29
N THR A 76 4.74 1.84 12.37
CA THR A 76 3.72 1.42 11.41
C THR A 76 4.27 0.36 10.44
N HIS A 77 5.50 0.53 9.95
CA HIS A 77 6.14 -0.50 9.13
C HIS A 77 6.44 -1.79 9.90
N VAL A 78 6.76 -1.69 11.20
CA VAL A 78 6.91 -2.87 12.07
C VAL A 78 5.55 -3.56 12.31
N SER A 79 4.44 -2.82 12.41
CA SER A 79 3.12 -3.45 12.51
C SER A 79 2.74 -4.20 11.23
N TYR A 80 3.19 -3.73 10.06
CA TYR A 80 3.05 -4.48 8.80
C TYR A 80 3.82 -5.81 8.78
N LEU A 81 4.98 -5.90 9.43
CA LEU A 81 5.67 -7.19 9.61
C LEU A 81 4.83 -8.18 10.44
N SER A 82 4.09 -7.67 11.42
CA SER A 82 3.17 -8.48 12.21
C SER A 82 1.95 -8.90 11.38
N LEU A 83 1.47 -8.03 10.50
CA LEU A 83 0.38 -8.33 9.57
C LEU A 83 0.76 -9.39 8.54
N LEU A 84 2.02 -9.40 8.11
CA LEU A 84 2.58 -10.38 7.16
C LEU A 84 2.50 -11.83 7.66
N GLN A 85 2.35 -12.07 8.98
CA GLN A 85 2.19 -13.41 9.53
C GLN A 85 0.86 -14.08 9.17
N GLU A 86 -0.16 -13.27 8.86
CA GLU A 86 -1.51 -13.74 8.49
C GLU A 86 -1.70 -13.76 6.96
N PHE A 87 -0.66 -13.43 6.19
CA PHE A 87 -0.72 -13.38 4.74
C PHE A 87 -0.85 -14.80 4.13
N PRO A 88 -1.68 -15.02 3.10
CA PRO A 88 -2.47 -14.03 2.37
C PRO A 88 -3.85 -13.70 2.98
N THR A 89 -4.35 -14.52 3.90
CA THR A 89 -5.73 -14.42 4.44
C THR A 89 -5.87 -13.44 5.60
N ILE A 90 -5.70 -12.15 5.30
CA ILE A 90 -5.71 -11.09 6.29
C ILE A 90 -7.14 -10.82 6.78
N LYS A 91 -7.37 -11.08 8.06
CA LYS A 91 -8.68 -10.83 8.68
C LYS A 91 -8.82 -9.35 9.01
N VAL A 92 -9.72 -8.64 8.34
CA VAL A 92 -10.00 -7.21 8.57
C VAL A 92 -10.44 -6.87 10.00
N LYS A 93 -10.93 -7.85 10.77
CA LYS A 93 -11.31 -7.70 12.19
C LYS A 93 -10.18 -8.00 13.16
N SER A 94 -9.00 -8.42 12.70
CA SER A 94 -7.89 -8.75 13.59
C SER A 94 -7.30 -7.49 14.21
N LYS A 95 -6.85 -7.59 15.47
CA LYS A 95 -6.22 -6.47 16.17
C LYS A 95 -4.99 -5.94 15.41
N ARG A 96 -4.24 -6.83 14.74
CA ARG A 96 -3.04 -6.49 13.97
C ARG A 96 -3.37 -5.65 12.74
N PHE A 97 -4.46 -5.97 12.04
CA PHE A 97 -4.94 -5.19 10.92
C PHE A 97 -5.35 -3.78 11.36
N ILE A 98 -6.17 -3.67 12.41
CA ILE A 98 -6.66 -2.39 12.93
C ILE A 98 -5.49 -1.50 13.38
N ILE A 99 -4.52 -2.04 14.13
CA ILE A 99 -3.33 -1.30 14.55
C ILE A 99 -2.56 -0.77 13.34
N SER A 100 -2.41 -1.60 12.32
CA SER A 100 -1.68 -1.23 11.09
C SER A 100 -2.38 -0.13 10.30
N VAL A 101 -3.71 -0.16 10.23
CA VAL A 101 -4.51 0.88 9.56
C VAL A 101 -4.46 2.19 10.36
N VAL A 102 -4.64 2.14 11.68
CA VAL A 102 -4.57 3.34 12.53
C VAL A 102 -3.17 3.97 12.46
N GLY A 103 -2.11 3.14 12.51
CA GLY A 103 -0.73 3.59 12.33
C GLY A 103 -0.52 4.23 10.95
N ALA A 104 -1.02 3.62 9.89
CA ALA A 104 -0.93 4.15 8.52
C ALA A 104 -1.55 5.54 8.42
N VAL A 105 -2.77 5.72 8.93
CA VAL A 105 -3.51 6.98 8.90
C VAL A 105 -2.79 8.04 9.73
N LEU A 106 -2.34 7.67 10.94
CA LEU A 106 -1.61 8.59 11.82
C LEU A 106 -0.28 9.05 11.18
N SER A 107 0.51 8.10 10.67
CA SER A 107 1.77 8.40 9.96
C SER A 107 1.52 9.30 8.75
N ASN A 108 0.50 9.01 7.93
CA ASN A 108 0.16 9.84 6.76
C ASN A 108 -0.21 11.27 7.18
N PHE A 109 -1.07 11.42 8.18
CA PHE A 109 -1.52 12.73 8.65
C PHE A 109 -0.35 13.57 9.19
N LEU A 110 0.56 12.96 9.96
CA LEU A 110 1.74 13.65 10.50
C LEU A 110 2.69 14.12 9.39
N TRP A 111 3.01 13.24 8.44
CA TRP A 111 3.84 13.61 7.30
C TRP A 111 3.19 14.67 6.43
N PHE A 112 1.88 14.57 6.18
CA PHE A 112 1.17 15.55 5.37
C PHE A 112 1.18 16.92 6.04
N LYS A 113 0.92 16.98 7.35
CA LYS A 113 1.02 18.22 8.13
C LYS A 113 2.44 18.80 8.10
N TYR A 114 3.46 17.96 8.22
CA TYR A 114 4.86 18.39 8.16
C TYR A 114 5.22 19.00 6.80
N PHE A 115 4.95 18.28 5.71
CA PHE A 115 5.28 18.74 4.36
C PHE A 115 4.48 19.97 3.93
N LEU A 116 3.24 20.13 4.41
CA LEU A 116 2.48 21.36 4.23
C LEU A 116 3.08 22.55 4.97
N SER A 117 3.72 22.34 6.12
CA SER A 117 4.36 23.42 6.89
C SER A 117 5.67 23.90 6.30
N VAL A 118 6.40 23.01 5.60
CA VAL A 118 7.71 23.29 5.00
C VAL A 118 7.60 23.71 3.53
N TYR A 119 6.40 23.66 2.93
CA TYR A 119 6.15 24.00 1.52
C TYR A 119 7.08 23.28 0.53
N VAL A 120 7.06 21.95 0.56
CA VAL A 120 7.81 21.13 -0.41
C VAL A 120 7.13 21.07 -1.78
N SER A 121 7.90 20.73 -2.82
CA SER A 121 7.36 20.54 -4.16
C SER A 121 6.39 19.34 -4.22
N LEU A 122 5.37 19.41 -5.08
CA LEU A 122 4.41 18.32 -5.28
C LEU A 122 5.12 17.00 -5.65
N ILE A 123 6.19 17.08 -6.44
CA ILE A 123 6.94 15.89 -6.89
C ILE A 123 7.64 15.23 -5.71
N GLU A 124 8.24 16.02 -4.81
CA GLU A 124 8.91 15.51 -3.61
C GLU A 124 7.89 14.89 -2.65
N LEU A 125 6.76 15.57 -2.44
CA LEU A 125 5.64 15.06 -1.65
C LEU A 125 5.16 13.71 -2.18
N VAL A 126 4.79 13.64 -3.45
CA VAL A 126 4.26 12.41 -4.06
C VAL A 126 5.31 11.30 -4.06
N SER A 127 6.58 11.63 -4.27
CA SER A 127 7.68 10.65 -4.25
C SER A 127 7.86 10.05 -2.86
N PHE A 128 7.85 10.88 -1.82
CA PHE A 128 7.94 10.42 -0.43
C PHE A 128 6.75 9.51 -0.08
N PHE A 129 5.52 9.96 -0.35
CA PHE A 129 4.32 9.19 0.00
C PHE A 129 4.23 7.89 -0.79
N THR A 130 4.53 7.91 -2.09
CA THR A 130 4.48 6.71 -2.93
C THR A 130 5.48 5.65 -2.46
N LEU A 131 6.74 6.04 -2.23
CA LEU A 131 7.81 5.11 -1.88
C LEU A 131 7.77 4.68 -0.41
N CYS A 132 7.63 5.65 0.51
CA CYS A 132 7.76 5.38 1.94
C CYS A 132 6.43 5.03 2.58
N ALA A 133 5.32 5.66 2.19
CA ALA A 133 4.05 5.49 2.89
C ALA A 133 3.08 4.50 2.23
N TRP A 134 3.04 4.41 0.90
CA TRP A 134 1.92 3.76 0.19
C TRP A 134 2.24 2.41 -0.44
N ILE A 135 3.48 2.16 -0.87
CA ILE A 135 3.81 0.91 -1.59
C ILE A 135 3.45 -0.35 -0.79
N VAL A 136 3.73 -0.37 0.53
CA VAL A 136 3.42 -1.52 1.38
C VAL A 136 1.91 -1.65 1.66
N PRO A 137 1.18 -0.60 2.11
CA PRO A 137 -0.26 -0.69 2.27
C PRO A 137 -1.01 -1.10 1.01
N PHE A 138 -0.67 -0.56 -0.17
CA PHE A 138 -1.35 -0.90 -1.42
C PHE A 138 -1.21 -2.39 -1.77
N ILE A 139 -0.02 -2.93 -1.56
CA ILE A 139 0.23 -4.37 -1.72
C ILE A 139 -0.63 -5.20 -0.74
N PHE A 140 -0.74 -4.79 0.53
CA PHE A 140 -1.60 -5.49 1.48
C PHE A 140 -3.09 -5.39 1.12
N PHE A 141 -3.54 -4.22 0.66
CA PHE A 141 -4.92 -4.02 0.21
C PHE A 141 -5.25 -4.87 -1.02
N SER A 142 -4.33 -5.04 -1.97
CA SER A 142 -4.57 -5.92 -3.12
C SER A 142 -4.81 -7.38 -2.73
N SER A 143 -4.18 -7.88 -1.65
CA SER A 143 -4.43 -9.26 -1.20
C SER A 143 -5.77 -9.44 -0.48
N LEU A 144 -6.36 -8.37 0.06
CA LEU A 144 -7.72 -8.42 0.61
C LEU A 144 -8.79 -8.57 -0.48
N ILE A 145 -8.51 -8.07 -1.69
CA ILE A 145 -9.44 -8.16 -2.83
C ILE A 145 -9.65 -9.62 -3.23
N THR A 146 -8.59 -10.43 -3.16
CA THR A 146 -8.62 -11.87 -3.49
C THR A 146 -9.50 -12.70 -2.56
N ASP A 147 -9.57 -12.37 -1.26
CA ASP A 147 -10.30 -13.17 -0.27
C ASP A 147 -11.82 -13.19 -0.53
N GLU A 148 -12.38 -12.20 -1.24
CA GLU A 148 -13.83 -12.11 -1.52
C GLU A 148 -14.26 -12.70 -2.88
N GLU A 149 -13.33 -13.05 -3.77
CA GLU A 149 -13.67 -13.58 -5.11
C GLU A 149 -13.97 -15.10 -5.11
N LEU A 150 -13.90 -15.74 -3.94
CA LEU A 150 -14.29 -17.13 -3.74
C LEU A 150 -15.82 -17.27 -3.66
N ILE A 151 -16.43 -17.54 -4.81
CA ILE A 151 -17.59 -18.44 -5.06
C ILE A 151 -18.50 -18.64 -3.83
N PRO A 152 -19.81 -18.29 -3.89
CA PRO A 152 -20.71 -18.38 -2.74
C PRO A 152 -20.58 -19.77 -2.10
N THR A 153 -20.30 -19.78 -0.79
CA THR A 153 -20.00 -20.97 0.02
C THR A 153 -21.06 -22.07 -0.07
N THR A 154 -22.25 -21.74 -0.59
CA THR A 154 -23.31 -22.67 -0.99
C THR A 154 -22.89 -23.67 -2.07
N LEU A 155 -22.04 -23.29 -3.05
CA LEU A 155 -21.61 -24.21 -4.13
C LEU A 155 -20.52 -25.20 -3.69
N LYS A 156 -19.71 -24.85 -2.68
CA LYS A 156 -18.68 -25.74 -2.10
C LYS A 156 -19.28 -26.97 -1.41
N LYS A 157 -20.52 -26.87 -0.92
CA LYS A 157 -21.28 -28.01 -0.37
C LYS A 157 -21.85 -28.93 -1.46
N VAL A 158 -22.08 -28.41 -2.67
CA VAL A 158 -22.73 -29.13 -3.77
C VAL A 158 -21.71 -29.90 -4.62
N PHE A 159 -20.48 -29.41 -4.75
CA PHE A 159 -19.42 -30.09 -5.51
C PHE A 159 -18.17 -30.32 -4.66
N PRO A 160 -18.06 -31.48 -3.96
CA PRO A 160 -16.82 -31.86 -3.32
C PRO A 160 -15.71 -32.06 -4.37
N LYS A 161 -14.60 -31.35 -4.19
CA LYS A 161 -13.41 -31.37 -5.07
C LYS A 161 -12.97 -32.82 -5.30
N LYS A 162 -12.99 -33.31 -6.55
CA LYS A 162 -12.25 -34.52 -6.93
C LYS A 162 -10.76 -34.24 -6.79
N GLN A 163 -10.16 -34.90 -5.83
CA GLN A 163 -8.75 -34.93 -5.52
C GLN A 163 -8.00 -35.58 -6.71
N LYS A 164 -7.17 -34.81 -7.43
CA LYS A 164 -6.21 -35.37 -8.39
C LYS A 164 -4.93 -35.73 -7.62
N ILE A 165 -4.62 -37.01 -7.71
CA ILE A 165 -3.38 -37.70 -7.30
C ILE A 165 -2.21 -37.11 -8.07
#